data_AF-A0A944VW57-F1
#
_entry.id   AF-A0A944VW57-F1
#
_cell.length_a   1.000
_cell.length_b   1.000
_cell.length_c   1.000
_cell.angle_alpha   90.00
_cell.angle_beta   90.00
_cell.angle_gamma   90.00
#
_symmetry.space_group_name_H-M   'P 1'
#
loop_
_entity.id
_entity.type
_entity.pdbx_description
1 polymer ?
#
loop_
_entity_poly.entity_id
_entity_poly.type
_entity_poly.pdbx_seq_one_letter_code
_entity_poly.pdbx_strand_id
1 'polypeptide(L)' 'MLKMHDYHMLLTDLKMPGIDGLELISKAKKSCPEIRTIMVAGYATVDTVA' A
#
# COMPACT_ATOMS: atom_id res chain seq x y z
N MET A 1 -16.19 10.36 21.88
CA MET A 1 -14.72 10.23 21.94
C MET A 1 -14.26 9.55 20.66
N LEU A 2 -13.31 10.13 19.92
CA LEU A 2 -12.88 9.63 18.61
C LEU A 2 -12.34 8.20 18.75
N LYS A 3 -12.96 7.25 18.04
CA LYS A 3 -12.63 5.83 18.08
C LYS A 3 -11.24 5.61 17.50
N MET A 4 -10.40 4.84 18.18
CA MET A 4 -9.23 4.21 17.54
C MET A 4 -9.74 3.51 16.28
N HIS A 5 -9.20 3.89 15.12
CA HIS A 5 -9.57 3.24 13.87
C HIS A 5 -8.73 1.97 13.77
N ASP A 6 -9.32 0.85 14.13
CA ASP A 6 -8.76 -0.47 13.80
C ASP A 6 -8.83 -0.62 12.28
N TYR A 7 -7.70 -0.41 11.62
CA TYR A 7 -7.59 -0.58 10.18
C TYR A 7 -7.51 -2.06 9.85
N HIS A 8 -8.51 -2.57 9.14
CA HIS A 8 -8.57 -3.97 8.74
C HIS A 8 -7.83 -4.27 7.43
N MET A 9 -7.48 -3.22 6.67
CA MET A 9 -6.85 -3.34 5.36
C MET A 9 -5.93 -2.15 5.04
N LEU A 10 -4.80 -2.44 4.40
CA LEU A 10 -3.89 -1.48 3.77
C LEU A 10 -4.02 -1.58 2.25
N LEU A 11 -4.21 -0.44 1.58
CA LEU A 11 -4.16 -0.30 0.13
C LEU A 11 -2.96 0.60 -0.20
N THR A 12 -2.03 0.12 -1.03
CA THR A 12 -0.81 0.88 -1.39
C THR A 12 -0.42 0.69 -2.85
N ASP A 13 0.27 1.69 -3.43
CA ASP A 13 0.99 1.49 -4.70
C ASP A 13 2.31 0.76 -4.46
N LEU A 14 2.84 0.07 -5.46
CA LEU A 14 4.22 -0.46 -5.45
C LEU A 14 5.25 0.69 -5.46
N LYS A 15 5.05 1.71 -6.29
CA LYS A 15 5.97 2.84 -6.44
C LYS A 15 5.35 4.11 -5.86
N MET A 16 5.92 4.58 -4.76
CA MET A 16 5.59 5.87 -4.17
C MET A 16 6.88 6.66 -3.91
N PRO A 17 6.85 8.00 -4.00
CA PRO A 17 7.97 8.82 -3.55
C PRO A 17 8.25 8.61 -2.05
N GLY A 18 9.52 8.41 -1.69
CA GLY A 18 9.95 8.27 -0.30
C GLY A 18 9.99 6.82 0.18
N ILE A 19 8.83 6.18 0.38
CA ILE A 19 8.74 4.79 0.85
C ILE A 19 8.09 3.91 -0.23
N ASP A 20 8.68 2.76 -0.53
CA ASP A 20 8.05 1.82 -1.46
C ASP A 20 6.89 1.05 -0.78
N GLY A 21 5.95 0.55 -1.59
CA GLY A 21 4.78 -0.15 -1.08
C GLY A 21 5.09 -1.41 -0.30
N LEU A 22 6.20 -2.10 -0.63
CA LEU A 22 6.61 -3.33 0.05
C LEU A 22 7.20 -3.04 1.43
N GLU A 23 7.99 -1.97 1.56
CA GLU A 23 8.53 -1.50 2.82
C GLU A 23 7.41 -1.03 3.75
N LEU A 24 6.39 -0.33 3.20
CA LEU A 24 5.21 0.05 3.94
C LEU A 24 4.43 -1.18 4.45
N ILE A 25 4.22 -2.19 3.61
CA ILE A 25 3.58 -3.46 4.00
C ILE A 25 4.37 -4.16 5.11
N SER A 26 5.70 -4.21 5.00
CA SER A 26 6.59 -4.81 6.01
C SER A 26 6.47 -4.11 7.36
N LYS A 27 6.47 -2.76 7.38
CA LYS A 27 6.26 -1.97 8.59
C LYS A 27 4.85 -2.17 9.17
N ALA A 28 3.83 -2.16 8.31
CA ALA A 28 2.44 -2.36 8.73
C ALA A 28 2.23 -3.73 9.38
N LYS A 29 2.79 -4.82 8.82
CA LYS A 29 2.70 -6.16 9.40
C LYS A 29 3.45 -6.32 10.72
N LYS A 30 4.51 -5.54 10.98
CA LYS A 30 5.18 -5.51 12.28
C LYS A 30 4.31 -4.88 13.36
N SER A 31 3.55 -3.84 13.02
CA SER A 31 2.66 -3.14 13.95
C SER A 31 1.28 -3.80 14.07
N CYS A 32 0.80 -4.43 13.01
CA CYS A 32 -0.49 -5.12 12.94
C CYS A 32 -0.37 -6.38 12.07
N PRO A 33 0.00 -7.53 12.65
CA PRO A 33 0.22 -8.78 11.89
C PRO A 33 -1.02 -9.26 11.10
N GLU A 34 -2.22 -8.93 11.61
CA GLU A 34 -3.49 -9.35 11.04
C GLU A 34 -4.00 -8.43 9.90
N ILE A 35 -3.31 -7.32 9.62
CA ILE A 35 -3.76 -6.39 8.58
C ILE A 35 -3.68 -7.05 7.20
N ARG A 36 -4.79 -7.02 6.46
CA ARG A 36 -4.81 -7.48 5.07
C ARG A 36 -4.20 -6.39 4.18
N THR A 37 -3.43 -6.78 3.19
CA THR A 37 -2.76 -5.79 2.31
C THR A 37 -3.10 -6.05 0.85
N ILE A 38 -3.56 -5.03 0.14
CA ILE A 38 -3.74 -5.01 -1.31
C ILE A 38 -2.72 -4.03 -1.88
N MET A 39 -1.92 -4.51 -2.82
CA MET A 39 -1.00 -3.66 -3.58
C MET A 39 -1.58 -3.43 -4.97
N VAL A 40 -1.65 -2.16 -5.38
CA VAL A 40 -2.05 -1.75 -6.71
C VAL A 40 -0.80 -1.35 -7.46
N ALA A 41 -0.59 -1.89 -8.66
CA ALA A 41 0.49 -1.44 -9.52
C ALA A 41 -0.12 -0.94 -10.83
N GLY A 42 0.16 0.31 -11.19
CA GLY A 42 -0.14 0.80 -12.52
C GLY A 42 0.84 0.18 -13.52
N TYR A 43 0.35 -0.66 -14.42
CA TYR A 43 1.10 -0.98 -15.64
C TYR A 43 0.87 0.19 -16.61
N ALA A 44 1.76 1.17 -16.60
CA ALA A 44 1.81 2.12 -17.70
C ALA A 44 2.34 1.36 -18.92
N THR A 45 1.46 0.77 -19.75
CA THR A 45 1.82 0.56 -21.14
C THR A 45 2.08 1.94 -21.72
N VAL A 46 3.33 2.34 -21.78
CA VAL A 46 3.81 3.37 -22.70
C VAL A 46 3.70 2.81 -24.11
N ASP A 47 2.46 2.66 -24.58
CA ASP A 47 2.10 2.53 -25.98
C ASP A 47 0.92 3.46 -26.20
N THR A 48 1.20 4.76 -26.14
CA THR A 48 0.34 5.75 -26.78
C THR A 48 1.18 6.40 -27.86
N VAL A 49 1.08 5.80 -29.05
CA VAL A 49 1.33 6.33 -30.38
C VAL A 49 1.54 7.85 -30.47
N ALA A 50 2.71 8.24 -30.98
CA ALA A 50 2.90 9.30 -31.95
C ALA A 50 4.18 9.03 -32.76
#